data_AF-A0A961QBS5-F1
#
_entry.id   AF-A0A961QBS5-F1
#
_cell.length_a   1.000
_cell.length_b   1.000
_cell.length_c   1.000
_cell.angle_alpha   90.00
_cell.angle_beta   90.00
_cell.angle_gamma   90.00
#
_symmetry.space_group_name_H-M   'P 1'
#
loop_
_entity.id
_entity.type
_entity.pdbx_description
1 polymer ?
#
loop_
_entity_poly.entity_id
_entity_poly.type
_entity_poly.pdbx_seq_one_letter_code
_entity_poly.pdbx_strand_id
1 'polypeptide(L)'
;MALSIKTEEADRLARELSRLTGETMTDAITQAMRERLERLRAEQEAQRDYVSRMKAFVRERASRYDRRPVTKQEWDEAVGDTPEELGFSR
;
A
#
# COMPACT_ATOMS: atom_id res chain seq x y z
N MET A 1 -18.43 -13.12 23.68
CA MET A 1 -19.11 -13.72 22.50
C MET A 1 -18.24 -14.83 21.95
N ALA A 2 -18.82 -15.89 21.38
CA ALA A 2 -18.07 -17.02 20.82
C ALA A 2 -17.89 -16.85 19.31
N LEU A 3 -16.66 -17.01 18.84
CA LEU A 3 -16.31 -17.07 17.42
C LEU A 3 -16.28 -18.55 17.00
N SER A 4 -17.05 -18.94 15.98
CA SER A 4 -17.05 -20.31 15.44
C SER A 4 -16.37 -20.33 14.07
N ILE A 5 -15.24 -21.04 13.99
CA ILE A 5 -14.50 -21.28 12.75
C ILE A 5 -14.54 -22.80 12.51
N LYS A 6 -15.07 -23.24 11.35
CA LYS A 6 -15.40 -24.65 11.07
C LYS A 6 -14.62 -25.22 9.88
N THR A 7 -13.33 -24.93 9.82
CA THR A 7 -12.44 -25.43 8.76
C THR A 7 -11.35 -26.28 9.39
N GLU A 8 -11.04 -27.43 8.79
CA GLU A 8 -9.97 -28.33 9.27
C GLU A 8 -8.60 -27.64 9.32
N GLU A 9 -8.33 -26.74 8.38
CA GLU A 9 -7.10 -25.95 8.36
C GLU A 9 -6.96 -25.05 9.59
N ALA A 10 -8.01 -24.29 9.94
CA ALA A 10 -7.97 -23.43 11.12
C ALA A 10 -7.79 -24.21 12.43
N ASP A 11 -8.44 -25.37 12.58
CA ASP A 11 -8.25 -26.23 13.75
C ASP A 11 -6.80 -26.75 13.83
N ARG A 12 -6.25 -27.21 12.71
CA ARG A 12 -4.85 -27.66 12.62
C ARG A 12 -3.87 -26.57 13.01
N LEU A 13 -4.01 -25.38 12.42
CA LEU A 13 -3.15 -24.22 12.70
C LEU A 13 -3.28 -23.78 14.16
N ALA A 14 -4.49 -23.73 14.70
CA ALA A 14 -4.72 -23.39 16.10
C ALA A 14 -4.05 -24.37 17.07
N ARG A 15 -4.17 -25.68 16.81
CA ARG A 15 -3.52 -26.73 17.62
C ARG A 15 -2.01 -26.70 17.51
N GLU A 16 -1.47 -26.44 16.34
CA GLU A 16 -0.04 -26.29 16.13
C GLU A 16 0.50 -25.06 16.87
N LEU A 17 -0.15 -23.91 16.71
CA LEU A 17 0.25 -22.68 17.37
C LEU A 17 0.19 -22.80 18.89
N SER A 18 -0.89 -23.37 19.45
CA SER A 18 -1.02 -23.63 20.89
C SER A 18 0.09 -24.56 21.41
N ARG A 19 0.42 -25.62 20.68
CA ARG A 19 1.51 -26.54 21.07
C ARG A 19 2.89 -25.87 21.05
N LEU A 20 3.15 -25.02 20.04
CA LEU A 20 4.44 -24.34 19.90
C LEU A 20 4.64 -23.23 20.92
N THR A 21 3.56 -22.54 21.30
CA THR A 21 3.60 -21.41 22.26
C THR A 21 3.42 -21.86 23.71
N GLY A 22 2.81 -23.03 23.95
CA GLY A 22 2.40 -23.47 25.28
C GLY A 22 1.15 -22.75 25.80
N GLU A 23 0.50 -21.93 24.98
CA GLU A 23 -0.71 -21.18 25.31
C GLU A 23 -1.98 -22.01 25.04
N THR A 24 -3.13 -21.59 25.58
CA THR A 24 -4.41 -22.20 25.20
C THR A 24 -4.72 -21.89 23.74
N MET A 25 -5.51 -22.74 23.05
CA MET A 25 -5.92 -22.47 21.67
C MET A 25 -6.58 -21.08 21.53
N THR A 26 -7.37 -20.67 22.52
CA THR A 26 -8.02 -19.35 22.51
C THR A 26 -7.00 -18.22 22.60
N ASP A 27 -6.03 -18.32 23.51
CA ASP A 27 -5.01 -17.28 23.70
C ASP A 27 -4.10 -17.19 22.49
N ALA A 28 -3.62 -18.32 21.99
CA ALA A 28 -2.77 -18.43 20.81
C ALA A 28 -3.41 -17.78 19.58
N ILE A 29 -4.67 -18.13 19.27
CA ILE A 29 -5.38 -17.55 18.13
C ILE A 29 -5.65 -16.05 18.36
N THR A 30 -6.03 -15.66 19.58
CA THR A 30 -6.30 -14.25 19.91
C THR A 30 -5.05 -13.40 19.72
N GLN A 31 -3.90 -13.89 20.16
CA GLN A 31 -2.62 -13.21 20.03
C GLN A 31 -2.17 -13.15 18.57
N ALA A 32 -2.25 -14.24 17.82
CA ALA A 32 -1.94 -14.24 16.39
C ALA A 32 -2.81 -13.26 15.58
N MET A 33 -4.11 -13.19 15.87
CA MET A 33 -5.02 -12.21 15.24
C MET A 33 -4.63 -10.78 15.62
N ARG A 34 -4.32 -10.53 16.89
CA ARG A 34 -3.89 -9.21 17.38
C ARG A 34 -2.63 -8.74 16.65
N GLU A 35 -1.62 -9.59 16.59
CA GLU A 35 -0.35 -9.28 15.91
C GLU A 35 -0.55 -9.03 14.41
N ARG A 36 -1.39 -9.83 13.75
CA ARG A 36 -1.70 -9.61 12.33
C ARG A 36 -2.41 -8.28 12.11
N LEU A 37 -3.38 -7.95 12.96
CA LEU A 37 -4.09 -6.68 12.90
C LEU A 37 -3.16 -5.50 13.18
N GLU A 38 -2.25 -5.62 14.12
CA GLU A 38 -1.27 -4.59 14.45
C GLU A 38 -0.32 -4.34 13.27
N ARG A 39 0.25 -5.38 12.65
CA ARG A 39 1.08 -5.24 11.45
C ARG A 39 0.34 -4.53 10.32
N LEU A 40 -0.91 -4.95 10.03
CA LEU A 40 -1.71 -4.33 8.97
C LEU A 40 -2.06 -2.86 9.28
N ARG A 41 -2.32 -2.53 10.54
CA ARG A 41 -2.58 -1.13 10.95
C ARG A 41 -1.33 -0.28 10.82
N ALA A 42 -0.17 -0.79 11.23
CA ALA A 42 1.11 -0.09 11.08
C ALA A 42 1.46 0.17 9.61
N GLU A 43 1.26 -0.81 8.73
CA GLU A 43 1.42 -0.66 7.27
C GLU A 43 0.51 0.43 6.70
N GLN A 44 -0.78 0.41 7.08
CA GLN A 44 -1.74 1.43 6.65
C GLN A 44 -1.36 2.83 7.14
N GLU A 45 -0.91 2.96 8.39
CA GLU A 45 -0.50 4.24 8.95
C GLU A 45 0.77 4.77 8.27
N ALA A 46 1.76 3.92 8.01
CA ALA A 46 2.95 4.30 7.26
C ALA A 46 2.60 4.78 5.84
N GLN A 47 1.65 4.13 5.17
CA GLN A 47 1.16 4.57 3.86
C GLN A 47 0.42 5.91 3.95
N ARG A 48 -0.42 6.12 4.98
CA ARG A 48 -1.12 7.39 5.21
C ARG A 48 -0.15 8.53 5.50
N ASP A 49 0.88 8.29 6.30
CA ASP A 49 1.95 9.24 6.57
C ASP A 49 2.67 9.61 5.27
N TYR A 50 3.07 8.62 4.45
CA TYR A 50 3.69 8.88 3.15
C TYR A 50 2.82 9.76 2.24
N VAL A 51 1.52 9.44 2.11
CA VAL A 51 0.58 10.23 1.30
C VAL A 51 0.44 11.65 1.86
N SER A 52 0.38 11.79 3.18
CA SER A 52 0.27 13.09 3.85
C SER A 52 1.52 13.95 3.62
N ARG A 53 2.71 13.36 3.76
CA ARG A 53 3.99 14.02 3.45
C ARG A 53 4.08 14.43 1.99
N MET A 54 3.65 13.57 1.06
CA MET A 54 3.62 13.89 -0.36
C MET A 54 2.67 15.07 -0.66
N LYS A 55 1.47 15.06 -0.08
CA LYS A 55 0.51 16.17 -0.22
C LYS A 55 1.06 17.49 0.34
N ALA A 56 1.74 17.44 1.49
CA ALA A 56 2.39 18.61 2.07
C ALA A 56 3.50 19.15 1.16
N PHE A 57 4.37 18.26 0.66
CA PHE A 57 5.44 18.59 -0.27
C PHE A 57 4.92 19.28 -1.55
N VAL A 58 3.87 18.72 -2.16
CA VAL A 58 3.22 19.29 -3.35
C VAL A 58 2.59 20.64 -3.02
N ARG A 59 1.89 20.77 -1.89
CA ARG A 59 1.22 22.04 -1.50
C ARG A 59 2.22 23.19 -1.33
N GLU A 60 3.37 22.93 -0.72
CA GLU A 60 4.43 23.92 -0.53
C GLU A 60 5.03 24.43 -1.86
N ARG A 61 5.05 23.57 -2.89
CA ARG A 61 5.68 23.87 -4.19
C ARG A 61 4.68 24.22 -5.29
N ALA A 62 3.39 24.04 -5.03
CA ALA A 62 2.31 24.18 -6.00
C ALA A 62 2.24 25.57 -6.68
N SER A 63 2.74 26.62 -6.02
CA SER A 63 2.79 27.98 -6.57
C SER A 63 4.05 28.27 -7.39
N ARG A 64 5.06 27.40 -7.35
CA ARG A 64 6.34 27.60 -8.07
C ARG A 64 6.27 27.21 -9.53
N TYR A 65 5.27 26.42 -9.93
CA TYR A 65 5.15 25.85 -11.26
C TYR A 65 3.75 26.11 -11.82
N ASP A 66 3.66 26.38 -13.12
CA ASP A 66 2.39 26.30 -13.84
C ASP A 66 1.98 24.82 -13.92
N ARG A 67 0.75 24.53 -13.48
CA ARG A 67 0.19 23.17 -13.40
C ARG A 67 -0.99 22.97 -14.35
N ARG A 68 -1.16 23.85 -15.33
CA ARG A 68 -2.12 23.62 -16.40
C ARG A 68 -1.75 22.34 -17.17
N PRO A 69 -2.72 21.63 -17.75
CA PRO A 69 -2.43 20.50 -18.62
C PRO A 69 -1.46 20.90 -19.73
N VAL A 70 -0.43 20.07 -19.95
CA VAL A 70 0.53 20.25 -21.03
C VAL A 70 -0.11 19.78 -22.34
N THR A 71 0.06 20.53 -23.42
CA THR A 71 -0.38 20.11 -24.75
C THR A 71 0.55 19.04 -25.33
N LYS A 72 0.07 18.27 -26.31
CA LYS A 72 0.91 17.28 -26.98
C LYS A 72 2.17 17.93 -27.59
N GLN A 73 2.03 19.07 -28.26
CA GLN A 73 3.14 19.79 -28.86
C GLN A 73 4.19 20.23 -27.82
N GLU A 74 3.75 20.85 -26.72
CA GLU A 74 4.66 21.27 -25.64
C GLU A 74 5.39 20.07 -25.00
N TRP A 75 4.73 18.91 -24.92
CA TRP A 75 5.35 17.68 -24.47
C TRP A 75 6.40 17.18 -25.46
N ASP A 76 6.03 17.05 -26.74
CA ASP A 76 6.91 16.59 -27.83
C ASP A 76 8.17 17.46 -27.95
N GLU A 77 8.02 18.80 -27.84
CA GLU A 77 9.15 19.76 -27.80
C GLU A 77 10.04 19.59 -26.55
N ALA A 78 9.46 19.31 -25.38
CA ALA A 78 10.20 19.17 -24.13
C ALA A 78 10.98 17.84 -24.02
N VAL A 79 10.47 16.75 -24.59
CA VAL A 79 11.14 15.44 -24.57
C VAL A 79 12.08 15.22 -25.75
N GLY A 80 12.04 16.09 -26.77
CA GLY A 80 12.85 15.98 -27.99
C GLY A 80 12.28 15.01 -29.03
N ASP A 81 11.11 14.41 -28.78
CA ASP A 81 10.42 13.52 -29.71
C ASP A 81 9.63 14.35 -30.73
N THR A 82 10.33 15.21 -31.49
CA THR A 82 9.70 15.83 -32.65
C THR A 82 9.43 14.73 -33.71
N PRO A 83 8.28 14.74 -34.41
CA PRO A 83 7.99 13.76 -35.46
C PRO A 83 9.05 13.65 -36.56
N GLU A 84 9.86 14.70 -36.72
CA GLU A 84 10.99 14.80 -37.65
C GLU A 84 12.19 13.96 -37.18
N GLU A 85 12.44 13.83 -35.88
CA GLU A 85 13.54 13.04 -35.30
C GLU A 85 13.19 11.56 -35.13
N LEU A 86 11.91 11.23 -34.96
CA LEU A 86 11.43 9.84 -34.80
C LEU A 86 11.13 9.13 -36.13
N GLY A 87 11.38 9.77 -37.29
CA GLY A 87 11.21 9.14 -38.60
C GLY A 87 9.76 8.81 -38.99
N PHE A 88 8.76 9.42 -38.33
CA PHE A 88 7.33 9.22 -38.64
C PHE A 88 6.80 10.18 -39.72
N SER A 89 7.68 10.77 -40.54
CA SER A 89 7.26 11.62 -41.65
C SER A 89 6.83 10.78 -42.87
N ARG A 90 5.52 10.50 -42.93
CA ARG A 90 4.72 9.91 -44.02
C ARG A 90 5.12 8.54 -44.57
#